data_AF-A0A3M2A8S9-F1
#
_entry.id   AF-A0A3M2A8S9-F1
#
_cell.length_a   1.000
_cell.length_b   1.000
_cell.length_c   1.000
_cell.angle_alpha   90.00
_cell.angle_beta   90.00
_cell.angle_gamma   90.00
#
_symmetry.space_group_name_H-M   'P 1'
#
loop_
_entity.id
_entity.type
_entity.pdbx_description
1 polymer ?
#
loop_
_entity_poly.entity_id
_entity_poly.type
_entity_poly.pdbx_seq_one_letter_code
_entity_poly.pdbx_strand_id
1 'polypeptide(L)'
;MMERAVAKVGDGEVIIETGVYAKLADGAVVVRQGDTAVLVTAVMSEEPVKGVDFVPLTVDYREQSSAWGKIPGGFVKREGKPTDREVLVSRLIDRPIRPMLPEGFFHDVVITALTLSADDKYDPDVLAIVGASAALHISRIPFDGPIAGVRVCRIEGKFVANPTYEERQRADMEIVLAGGKDAIVMVEGGAKEVDEETFTEAIYFGLSALEDLLKAQEELRAKVGVPKASYESMSLPQELQKLLEDYCTEKIIASFGVQDKRERKTLQANILKEFLEVNQIPQELHFKVSYNYKKLISKLMRKRVLEGGTRIDGRGPKDIRPISIQVHPFERPHGSAVFTRGQTQAFATATLGSPEEAQLVESIYEGETFKRFMLHYNFPPFSTGEAKPWGPPRRREIGHGNLAERAIEPIIPPEEEFPYIIRVVSNIFESNGSTSMATVCAGSLALFDAGVPMKKHVAGIAMGLIMEGDKYVILSDILGDEDQLGDMDFKVAGTRDGITSVQMDIKVKGLDKEVMKDALMQAREGRLYILEKMYQVMPEPRKEVSPYAPKIEIITIPEEKALVVIGPGGKNVKEFQQKYGVSVWVHEGGRVSLTSQSKEAIEEVKRQIKN
;
A
#
# COMPACT_ATOMS: atom_id res chain seq x y z
N MET A 1 20.25 -2.99 33.43
CA MET A 1 21.50 -2.62 32.75
C MET A 1 21.14 -2.42 31.28
N MET A 2 21.84 -1.54 30.55
CA MET A 2 21.57 -1.37 29.11
C MET A 2 22.19 -2.56 28.38
N GLU A 3 21.39 -3.25 27.58
CA GLU A 3 21.86 -4.32 26.69
C GLU A 3 21.80 -3.82 25.25
N ARG A 4 22.78 -4.23 24.44
CA ARG A 4 22.89 -3.82 23.04
C ARG A 4 23.29 -4.97 22.13
N ALA A 5 22.84 -4.90 20.88
CA ALA A 5 23.27 -5.71 19.75
C ALA A 5 23.52 -4.81 18.53
N VAL A 6 24.45 -5.19 17.66
CA VAL A 6 24.85 -4.41 16.49
C VAL A 6 24.77 -5.30 15.25
N ALA A 7 24.14 -4.79 14.19
CA ALA A 7 24.02 -5.44 12.89
C ALA A 7 24.67 -4.58 11.81
N LYS A 8 25.33 -5.19 10.83
CA LYS A 8 25.82 -4.49 9.64
C LYS A 8 24.77 -4.53 8.55
N VAL A 9 24.46 -3.37 7.96
CA VAL A 9 23.48 -3.24 6.88
C VAL A 9 24.00 -2.24 5.86
N GLY A 10 24.27 -2.71 4.64
CA GLY A 10 24.95 -1.89 3.63
C GLY A 10 26.30 -1.42 4.16
N ASP A 11 26.56 -0.11 4.04
CA ASP A 11 27.80 0.52 4.53
C ASP A 11 27.70 1.02 5.99
N GLY A 12 26.56 0.82 6.66
CA GLY A 12 26.27 1.32 8.00
C GLY A 12 26.08 0.24 9.06
N GLU A 13 25.93 0.69 10.31
CA GLU A 13 25.56 -0.15 11.45
C GLU A 13 24.17 0.21 11.95
N VAL A 14 23.38 -0.81 12.25
CA VAL A 14 22.10 -0.69 12.96
C VAL A 14 22.30 -1.21 14.39
N ILE A 15 21.98 -0.38 15.37
CA ILE A 15 22.16 -0.69 16.80
C ILE A 15 20.78 -0.89 17.43
N ILE A 16 20.60 -1.98 18.19
CA ILE A 16 19.38 -2.30 18.92
C ILE A 16 19.68 -2.32 20.42
N GLU A 17 19.04 -1.45 21.19
CA GLU A 17 19.28 -1.26 22.62
C GLU A 17 18.01 -1.51 23.46
N THR A 18 18.15 -2.06 24.66
CA THR A 18 17.03 -2.29 25.60
C THR A 18 17.46 -2.16 27.07
N GLY A 19 16.49 -2.18 27.99
CA GLY A 19 16.70 -2.18 29.44
C GLY A 19 16.75 -0.81 30.12
N VAL A 20 16.63 0.29 29.35
CA VAL A 20 16.68 1.68 29.87
C VAL A 20 15.32 2.35 29.82
N TYR A 21 14.64 2.35 28.67
CA TYR A 21 13.40 3.09 28.43
C TYR A 21 12.16 2.18 28.45
N ALA A 22 10.98 2.77 28.73
CA ALA A 22 9.67 2.12 28.66
C ALA A 22 9.54 0.75 29.37
N LYS A 23 10.13 0.62 30.56
CA LYS A 23 10.23 -0.64 31.35
C LYS A 23 8.90 -1.29 31.77
N LEU A 24 7.77 -0.61 31.56
CA LEU A 24 6.44 -1.14 31.84
C LEU A 24 5.81 -1.85 30.64
N ALA A 25 6.38 -1.72 29.44
CA ALA A 25 5.95 -2.49 28.28
C ALA A 25 6.40 -3.94 28.38
N ASP A 26 5.68 -4.87 27.74
CA ASP A 26 6.10 -6.28 27.65
C ASP A 26 7.44 -6.43 26.91
N GLY A 27 7.71 -5.55 25.94
CA GLY A 27 9.01 -5.40 25.30
C GLY A 27 9.23 -3.96 24.84
N ALA A 28 10.46 -3.47 24.97
CA ALA A 28 10.83 -2.14 24.52
C ALA A 28 12.28 -2.11 24.01
N VAL A 29 12.51 -1.49 22.85
CA VAL A 29 13.84 -1.31 22.27
C VAL A 29 13.99 0.08 21.68
N VAL A 30 15.22 0.58 21.61
CA VAL A 30 15.59 1.71 20.76
C VAL A 30 16.44 1.18 19.61
N VAL A 31 16.04 1.46 18.38
CA VAL A 31 16.79 1.11 17.17
C VAL A 31 17.41 2.37 16.57
N ARG A 32 18.70 2.31 16.21
CA ARG A 32 19.46 3.46 15.70
C ARG A 32 20.23 3.11 14.43
N GLN A 33 20.29 4.06 13.49
CA GLN A 33 21.21 4.06 12.36
C GLN A 33 21.64 5.51 12.11
N GLY A 34 22.94 5.78 12.16
CA GLY A 34 23.42 7.15 12.25
C GLY A 34 22.89 7.84 13.52
N ASP A 35 22.36 9.06 13.35
CA ASP A 35 21.71 9.82 14.43
C ASP A 35 20.19 9.64 14.45
N THR A 36 19.61 8.92 13.48
CA THR A 36 18.21 8.51 13.49
C THR A 36 17.97 7.42 14.54
N ALA A 37 16.96 7.60 15.39
CA ALA A 37 16.60 6.68 16.47
C ALA A 37 15.09 6.56 16.66
N VAL A 38 14.60 5.32 16.79
CA VAL A 38 13.17 5.02 17.01
C VAL A 38 13.02 4.16 18.27
N LEU A 39 12.19 4.63 19.21
CA LEU A 39 11.74 3.81 20.34
C LEU A 39 10.56 2.96 19.88
N VAL A 40 10.66 1.64 20.03
CA VAL A 40 9.56 0.73 19.73
C VAL A 40 9.18 -0.09 20.94
N THR A 41 7.89 -0.08 21.27
CA THR A 41 7.32 -0.84 22.39
C THR A 41 6.25 -1.79 21.91
N ALA A 42 6.17 -2.98 22.51
CA ALA A 42 5.08 -3.93 22.33
C ALA A 42 4.38 -4.18 23.68
N VAL A 43 3.06 -4.10 23.70
CA VAL A 43 2.22 -4.28 24.89
C VAL A 43 1.06 -5.21 24.56
N MET A 44 0.74 -6.12 25.49
CA MET A 44 -0.35 -7.08 25.37
C MET A 44 -1.36 -6.92 26.51
N SER A 45 -2.66 -7.04 26.20
CA SER A 45 -3.70 -7.08 27.23
C SER A 45 -3.58 -8.33 28.11
N GLU A 46 -3.93 -8.21 29.40
CA GLU A 46 -3.96 -9.38 30.30
C GLU A 46 -5.05 -10.38 29.91
N GLU A 47 -6.23 -9.88 29.47
CA GLU A 47 -7.37 -10.70 29.10
C GLU A 47 -7.59 -10.70 27.58
N PRO A 48 -8.09 -11.80 26.99
CA PRO A 48 -8.44 -11.87 25.58
C PRO A 48 -9.71 -11.08 25.27
N VAL A 49 -9.76 -10.51 24.07
CA VAL A 49 -10.93 -9.80 23.53
C VAL A 49 -12.02 -10.81 23.19
N LYS A 50 -13.23 -10.60 23.73
CA LYS A 50 -14.37 -11.49 23.49
C LYS A 50 -15.04 -11.17 22.15
N GLY A 51 -15.40 -12.23 21.41
CA GLY A 51 -16.23 -12.11 20.20
C GLY A 51 -15.48 -11.63 18.94
N VAL A 52 -14.16 -11.59 18.96
CA VAL A 52 -13.34 -11.35 17.76
C VAL A 52 -12.82 -12.67 17.20
N ASP A 53 -12.80 -12.79 15.88
CA ASP A 53 -12.27 -13.95 15.14
C ASP A 53 -10.97 -13.62 14.38
N PHE A 54 -10.31 -12.53 14.76
CA PHE A 54 -9.05 -12.04 14.20
C PHE A 54 -8.09 -11.68 15.32
N VAL A 55 -6.79 -11.63 15.01
CA VAL A 55 -5.75 -11.16 15.95
C VAL A 55 -5.84 -9.62 16.08
N PRO A 56 -6.20 -9.07 17.25
CA PRO A 56 -6.35 -7.62 17.43
C PRO A 56 -4.98 -6.95 17.62
N LEU A 57 -4.23 -6.86 16.52
CA LEU A 57 -2.99 -6.11 16.42
C LEU A 57 -3.29 -4.67 15.97
N THR A 58 -2.77 -3.70 16.74
CA THR A 58 -2.70 -2.28 16.37
C THR A 58 -1.24 -1.83 16.35
N VAL A 59 -0.84 -1.20 15.25
CA VAL A 59 0.48 -0.57 15.14
C VAL A 59 0.34 0.91 14.94
N ASP A 60 1.05 1.71 15.73
CA ASP A 60 1.11 3.16 15.62
C ASP A 60 2.55 3.63 15.48
N TYR A 61 2.89 4.17 14.32
CA TYR A 61 4.13 4.89 14.08
C TYR A 61 3.89 6.40 14.17
N ARG A 62 4.76 7.11 14.90
CA ARG A 62 4.62 8.55 15.19
C ARG A 62 5.92 9.30 14.90
N GLU A 63 5.81 10.36 14.10
CA GLU A 63 6.87 11.32 13.84
C GLU A 63 6.60 12.61 14.61
N GLN A 64 7.43 12.90 15.61
CA GLN A 64 7.37 14.18 16.32
C GLN A 64 8.27 15.19 15.61
N SER A 65 7.79 16.40 15.35
CA SER A 65 8.61 17.44 14.70
C SER A 65 9.84 17.79 15.53
N SER A 66 9.76 17.61 16.86
CA SER A 66 10.90 17.76 17.77
C SER A 66 12.04 16.78 17.51
N ALA A 67 11.77 15.60 16.92
CA ALA A 67 12.81 14.61 16.59
C ALA A 67 13.81 15.12 15.55
N TRP A 68 13.43 16.11 14.74
CA TRP A 68 14.32 16.81 13.81
C TRP A 68 14.45 18.31 14.12
N GLY A 69 14.06 18.72 15.33
CA GLY A 69 14.27 20.08 15.84
C GLY A 69 13.33 21.16 15.27
N LYS A 70 12.13 20.81 14.78
CA LYS A 70 11.12 21.79 14.32
C LYS A 70 9.91 21.88 15.26
N ILE A 71 9.29 23.07 15.26
CA ILE A 71 7.95 23.27 15.81
C ILE A 71 6.94 22.93 14.70
N PRO A 72 5.85 22.18 14.96
CA PRO A 72 4.85 21.86 13.94
C PRO A 72 4.31 23.10 13.21
N GLY A 73 4.14 23.02 11.88
CA GLY A 73 3.72 24.14 11.04
C GLY A 73 2.31 24.66 11.36
N GLY A 74 1.38 23.78 11.75
CA GLY A 74 -0.03 24.10 11.99
C GLY A 74 -0.29 25.15 13.08
N PHE A 75 -1.49 25.74 13.07
CA PHE A 75 -1.89 26.83 14.00
C PHE A 75 -1.72 26.48 15.49
N VAL A 76 -1.98 25.21 15.86
CA VAL A 76 -1.94 24.75 17.26
C VAL A 76 -0.52 24.47 17.74
N LYS A 77 0.48 24.43 16.83
CA LYS A 77 1.89 24.13 17.14
C LYS A 77 2.08 22.81 17.90
N ARG A 78 1.26 21.82 17.57
CA ARG A 78 1.26 20.46 18.11
C ARG A 78 0.88 19.46 17.02
N GLU A 79 1.48 18.28 17.05
CA GLU A 79 1.11 17.17 16.18
C GLU A 79 -0.35 16.75 16.43
N GLY A 80 -1.14 16.71 15.36
CA GLY A 80 -2.56 16.40 15.40
C GLY A 80 -2.87 14.95 15.05
N LYS A 81 -3.88 14.76 14.20
CA LYS A 81 -4.19 13.45 13.61
C LYS A 81 -2.97 12.87 12.87
N PRO A 82 -2.85 11.54 12.76
CA PRO A 82 -1.79 10.93 11.98
C PRO A 82 -1.72 11.46 10.54
N THR A 83 -0.50 11.72 10.07
CA THR A 83 -0.24 12.05 8.66
C THR A 83 -0.38 10.80 7.79
N ASP A 84 -0.52 10.99 6.47
CA ASP A 84 -0.58 9.86 5.54
C ASP A 84 0.69 9.01 5.63
N ARG A 85 1.86 9.64 5.78
CA ARG A 85 3.12 8.93 6.00
C ARG A 85 3.10 8.11 7.29
N GLU A 86 2.65 8.68 8.41
CA GLU A 86 2.56 7.95 9.68
C GLU A 86 1.64 6.71 9.57
N VAL A 87 0.51 6.86 8.86
CA VAL A 87 -0.42 5.76 8.56
C VAL A 87 0.23 4.71 7.65
N LEU A 88 0.95 5.13 6.62
CA LEU A 88 1.61 4.22 5.67
C LEU A 88 2.72 3.41 6.34
N VAL A 89 3.57 4.04 7.14
CA VAL A 89 4.63 3.35 7.90
C VAL A 89 4.03 2.43 8.96
N SER A 90 2.96 2.85 9.65
CA SER A 90 2.23 1.97 10.57
C SER A 90 1.74 0.69 9.87
N ARG A 91 1.24 0.81 8.64
CA ARG A 91 0.84 -0.36 7.83
C ARG A 91 2.05 -1.18 7.37
N LEU A 92 3.14 -0.52 7.01
CA LEU A 92 4.38 -1.16 6.60
C LEU A 92 4.97 -2.05 7.71
N ILE A 93 4.81 -1.65 8.97
CA ILE A 93 5.18 -2.45 10.15
C ILE A 93 4.14 -3.55 10.44
N ASP A 94 2.83 -3.24 10.37
CA ASP A 94 1.75 -4.19 10.66
C ASP A 94 1.77 -5.42 9.74
N ARG A 95 1.91 -5.19 8.43
CA ARG A 95 1.82 -6.23 7.39
C ARG A 95 2.74 -7.43 7.63
N PRO A 96 4.05 -7.25 7.90
CA PRO A 96 4.93 -8.38 8.16
C PRO A 96 4.83 -8.95 9.58
N ILE A 97 4.34 -8.19 10.57
CA ILE A 97 4.20 -8.66 11.95
C ILE A 97 2.94 -9.51 12.14
N ARG A 98 1.82 -9.10 11.54
CA ARG A 98 0.53 -9.77 11.68
C ARG A 98 0.54 -11.29 11.41
N PRO A 99 1.16 -11.80 10.31
CA PRO A 99 1.20 -13.24 10.07
C PRO A 99 2.10 -14.01 11.04
N MET A 100 2.98 -13.32 11.77
CA MET A 100 3.87 -13.94 12.76
C MET A 100 3.22 -14.09 14.14
N LEU A 101 2.05 -13.49 14.35
CA LEU A 101 1.24 -13.71 15.55
C LEU A 101 0.40 -14.98 15.38
N PRO A 102 0.30 -15.84 16.41
CA PRO A 102 -0.39 -17.11 16.28
C PRO A 102 -1.87 -16.94 15.98
N GLU A 103 -2.40 -17.81 15.11
CA GLU A 103 -3.84 -17.88 14.90
C GLU A 103 -4.57 -18.29 16.19
N GLY A 104 -5.74 -17.69 16.44
CA GLY A 104 -6.50 -17.91 17.68
C GLY A 104 -5.99 -17.09 18.87
N PHE A 105 -4.99 -16.23 18.67
CA PHE A 105 -4.48 -15.34 19.70
C PHE A 105 -5.29 -14.04 19.74
N PHE A 106 -6.27 -13.98 20.64
CA PHE A 106 -7.24 -12.88 20.71
C PHE A 106 -6.93 -11.81 21.75
N HIS A 107 -5.67 -11.66 22.18
CA HIS A 107 -5.25 -10.56 23.05
C HIS A 107 -4.99 -9.30 22.24
N ASP A 108 -5.36 -8.13 22.78
CA ASP A 108 -4.96 -6.86 22.18
C ASP A 108 -3.44 -6.78 22.22
N VAL A 109 -2.82 -6.60 21.05
CA VAL A 109 -1.39 -6.35 20.90
C VAL A 109 -1.22 -4.96 20.31
N VAL A 110 -0.58 -4.07 21.06
CA VAL A 110 -0.31 -2.70 20.62
C VAL A 110 1.19 -2.51 20.45
N ILE A 111 1.59 -2.13 19.25
CA ILE A 111 2.96 -1.74 18.94
C ILE A 111 2.98 -0.24 18.71
N THR A 112 3.86 0.45 19.42
CA THR A 112 4.07 1.89 19.24
C THR A 112 5.52 2.12 18.85
N ALA A 113 5.73 2.75 17.69
CA ALA A 113 7.03 3.18 17.20
C ALA A 113 7.07 4.72 17.20
N LEU A 114 7.91 5.29 18.05
CA LEU A 114 8.07 6.72 18.23
C LEU A 114 9.46 7.14 17.76
N THR A 115 9.53 7.97 16.72
CA THR A 115 10.80 8.54 16.28
C THR A 115 11.30 9.56 17.31
N LEU A 116 12.43 9.26 17.93
CA LEU A 116 13.05 10.08 18.97
C LEU A 116 14.02 11.10 18.39
N SER A 117 14.72 10.72 17.32
CA SER A 117 15.74 11.51 16.64
C SER A 117 15.70 11.14 15.16
N ALA A 118 15.83 12.12 14.28
CA ALA A 118 15.93 11.91 12.85
C ALA A 118 17.05 12.78 12.27
N ASP A 119 17.98 12.15 11.57
CA ASP A 119 19.06 12.80 10.86
C ASP A 119 18.70 13.11 9.40
N ASP A 120 19.65 13.65 8.65
CA ASP A 120 19.52 14.02 7.24
C ASP A 120 19.92 12.90 6.28
N LYS A 121 20.10 11.67 6.76
CA LYS A 121 20.60 10.55 5.97
C LYS A 121 19.66 9.36 5.93
N TYR A 122 19.17 8.89 7.07
CA TYR A 122 18.52 7.59 7.19
C TYR A 122 17.04 7.70 7.55
N ASP A 123 16.21 6.97 6.80
CA ASP A 123 14.77 6.89 7.04
C ASP A 123 14.45 6.02 8.27
N PRO A 124 13.67 6.51 9.25
CA PRO A 124 13.29 5.75 10.44
C PRO A 124 12.35 4.55 10.17
N ASP A 125 11.71 4.47 9.01
CA ASP A 125 10.64 3.49 8.78
C ASP A 125 11.10 2.02 8.85
N VAL A 126 12.21 1.67 8.21
CA VAL A 126 12.77 0.31 8.28
C VAL A 126 13.34 -0.02 9.66
N LEU A 127 13.83 0.98 10.40
CA LEU A 127 14.26 0.81 11.79
C LEU A 127 13.08 0.48 12.69
N ALA A 128 11.91 1.08 12.42
CA ALA A 128 10.69 0.79 13.16
C ALA A 128 10.19 -0.65 12.94
N ILE A 129 10.39 -1.23 11.73
CA ILE A 129 10.09 -2.66 11.47
C ILE A 129 11.00 -3.56 12.31
N VAL A 130 12.31 -3.30 12.29
CA VAL A 130 13.30 -4.05 13.09
C VAL A 130 12.98 -3.90 14.58
N GLY A 131 12.63 -2.70 15.04
CA GLY A 131 12.30 -2.45 16.44
C GLY A 131 11.01 -3.14 16.89
N ALA A 132 9.99 -3.20 16.03
CA ALA A 132 8.74 -3.90 16.32
C ALA A 132 8.98 -5.40 16.50
N SER A 133 9.75 -5.99 15.59
CA SER A 133 10.17 -7.39 15.70
C SER A 133 11.00 -7.63 16.96
N ALA A 134 12.01 -6.80 17.23
CA ALA A 134 12.88 -6.98 18.39
C ALA A 134 12.11 -6.84 19.73
N ALA A 135 11.21 -5.85 19.84
CA ALA A 135 10.36 -5.65 21.01
C ALA A 135 9.43 -6.85 21.25
N LEU A 136 8.76 -7.36 20.21
CA LEU A 136 7.96 -8.58 20.30
C LEU A 136 8.82 -9.80 20.64
N HIS A 137 10.00 -9.91 20.02
CA HIS A 137 10.90 -11.04 20.20
C HIS A 137 11.31 -11.14 21.65
N ILE A 138 11.76 -10.07 22.30
CA ILE A 138 12.16 -10.11 23.73
C ILE A 138 11.00 -10.22 24.72
N SER A 139 9.78 -9.87 24.31
CA SER A 139 8.59 -9.87 25.18
C SER A 139 8.01 -11.25 25.49
N ARG A 140 6.99 -11.28 26.36
CA ARG A 140 6.15 -12.47 26.60
C ARG A 140 5.12 -12.73 25.50
N ILE A 141 4.97 -11.86 24.51
CA ILE A 141 3.95 -11.99 23.47
C ILE A 141 4.34 -13.13 22.51
N PRO A 142 3.45 -14.13 22.29
CA PRO A 142 3.67 -15.18 21.30
C PRO A 142 3.92 -14.61 19.91
N PHE A 143 5.06 -14.95 19.31
CA PHE A 143 5.54 -14.37 18.06
C PHE A 143 6.49 -15.36 17.38
N ASP A 144 6.20 -15.74 16.12
CA ASP A 144 7.00 -16.63 15.27
C ASP A 144 8.05 -15.84 14.48
N GLY A 145 8.84 -15.03 15.20
CA GLY A 145 9.94 -14.26 14.65
C GLY A 145 11.32 -14.73 15.12
N PRO A 146 12.38 -13.90 14.96
CA PRO A 146 12.32 -12.51 14.53
C PRO A 146 12.16 -12.36 13.02
N ILE A 147 11.67 -11.19 12.62
CA ILE A 147 11.77 -10.68 11.26
C ILE A 147 12.67 -9.42 11.24
N ALA A 148 13.11 -9.01 10.08
CA ALA A 148 13.83 -7.75 9.89
C ALA A 148 13.31 -7.05 8.63
N GLY A 149 13.40 -5.72 8.62
CA GLY A 149 13.04 -4.89 7.47
C GLY A 149 14.26 -4.15 6.94
N VAL A 150 14.42 -4.11 5.62
CA VAL A 150 15.44 -3.30 4.92
C VAL A 150 14.83 -2.59 3.72
N ARG A 151 15.45 -1.48 3.34
CA ARG A 151 15.17 -0.75 2.11
C ARG A 151 16.23 -1.10 1.09
N VAL A 152 15.85 -1.41 -0.14
CA VAL A 152 16.76 -1.69 -1.24
C VAL A 152 16.48 -0.71 -2.37
N CYS A 153 17.51 0.01 -2.81
CA CYS A 153 17.45 0.82 -4.02
C CYS A 153 18.37 0.25 -5.10
N ARG A 154 18.01 0.49 -6.37
CA ARG A 154 18.92 0.30 -7.51
C ARG A 154 19.42 1.65 -7.99
N ILE A 155 20.73 1.86 -7.93
CA ILE A 155 21.42 3.11 -8.25
C ILE A 155 22.49 2.78 -9.27
N GLU A 156 22.39 3.37 -10.47
CA GLU A 156 23.34 3.10 -11.57
C GLU A 156 23.54 1.59 -11.83
N GLY A 157 22.45 0.82 -11.72
CA GLY A 157 22.43 -0.63 -11.93
C GLY A 157 22.91 -1.47 -10.74
N LYS A 158 23.27 -0.88 -9.59
CA LYS A 158 23.73 -1.61 -8.39
C LYS A 158 22.71 -1.55 -7.26
N PHE A 159 22.54 -2.64 -6.53
CA PHE A 159 21.67 -2.70 -5.36
C PHE A 159 22.39 -2.19 -4.11
N VAL A 160 21.70 -1.35 -3.33
CA VAL A 160 22.18 -0.78 -2.07
C VAL A 160 21.12 -1.00 -1.00
N ALA A 161 21.53 -1.54 0.15
CA ALA A 161 20.69 -1.76 1.33
C ALA A 161 20.75 -0.56 2.28
N ASN A 162 19.59 -0.17 2.81
CA ASN A 162 19.36 1.05 3.62
C ASN A 162 20.07 2.29 3.06
N PRO A 163 19.78 2.67 1.80
CA PRO A 163 20.38 3.84 1.17
C PRO A 163 20.00 5.14 1.88
N THR A 164 20.88 6.13 1.78
CA THR A 164 20.64 7.49 2.25
C THR A 164 19.55 8.20 1.42
N TYR A 165 19.00 9.30 1.94
CA TYR A 165 18.04 10.12 1.19
C TYR A 165 18.58 10.60 -0.17
N GLU A 166 19.85 11.00 -0.26
CA GLU A 166 20.51 11.42 -1.51
C GLU A 166 20.62 10.27 -2.51
N GLU A 167 20.97 9.08 -2.04
CA GLU A 167 21.06 7.87 -2.87
C GLU A 167 19.70 7.46 -3.43
N ARG A 168 18.63 7.57 -2.63
CA ARG A 168 17.26 7.28 -3.06
C ARG A 168 16.78 8.19 -4.19
N GLN A 169 17.15 9.48 -4.17
CA GLN A 169 16.79 10.42 -5.25
C GLN A 169 17.39 10.02 -6.61
N ARG A 170 18.54 9.34 -6.61
CA ARG A 170 19.22 8.84 -7.81
C ARG A 170 18.74 7.45 -8.24
N ALA A 171 17.89 6.81 -7.45
CA ALA A 171 17.44 5.46 -7.72
C ALA A 171 16.41 5.38 -8.86
N ASP A 172 16.42 4.29 -9.60
CA ASP A 172 15.39 3.92 -10.56
C ASP A 172 14.43 2.83 -10.02
N MET A 173 14.74 2.28 -8.86
CA MET A 173 13.89 1.35 -8.12
C MET A 173 14.13 1.50 -6.62
N GLU A 174 13.04 1.39 -5.85
CA GLU A 174 13.04 1.37 -4.40
C GLU A 174 12.04 0.34 -3.91
N ILE A 175 12.48 -0.60 -3.08
CA ILE A 175 11.62 -1.53 -2.36
C ILE A 175 11.95 -1.53 -0.87
N VAL A 176 10.93 -1.63 -0.03
CA VAL A 176 11.06 -2.07 1.35
C VAL A 176 10.67 -3.54 1.40
N LEU A 177 11.53 -4.34 2.00
CA LEU A 177 11.35 -5.77 2.17
C LEU A 177 11.42 -6.09 3.66
N ALA A 178 10.51 -6.94 4.13
CA ALA A 178 10.57 -7.52 5.45
C ALA A 178 10.47 -9.05 5.38
N GLY A 179 11.29 -9.72 6.17
CA GLY A 179 11.40 -11.18 6.14
C GLY A 179 12.10 -11.76 7.37
N GLY A 180 12.01 -13.08 7.52
CA GLY A 180 12.82 -13.87 8.44
C GLY A 180 14.04 -14.49 7.74
N LYS A 181 14.69 -15.45 8.40
CA LYS A 181 15.93 -16.09 7.93
C LYS A 181 15.84 -16.63 6.49
N ASP A 182 14.75 -17.33 6.18
CA ASP A 182 14.56 -18.03 4.91
C ASP A 182 13.16 -17.75 4.32
N ALA A 183 12.55 -16.61 4.67
CA ALA A 183 11.18 -16.29 4.27
C ALA A 183 11.00 -14.78 4.06
N ILE A 184 10.59 -14.41 2.86
CA ILE A 184 10.07 -13.07 2.59
C ILE A 184 8.64 -13.05 3.12
N VAL A 185 8.28 -12.03 3.89
CA VAL A 185 6.94 -11.86 4.45
C VAL A 185 6.21 -10.72 3.77
N MET A 186 6.92 -9.64 3.45
CA MET A 186 6.33 -8.46 2.84
C MET A 186 7.31 -7.77 1.91
N VAL A 187 6.80 -7.31 0.76
CA VAL A 187 7.49 -6.39 -0.13
C VAL A 187 6.58 -5.21 -0.45
N GLU A 188 7.12 -4.00 -0.45
CA GLU A 188 6.41 -2.80 -0.88
C GLU A 188 7.37 -1.85 -1.58
N GLY A 189 7.07 -1.45 -2.82
CA GLY A 189 7.95 -0.55 -3.54
C GLY A 189 7.48 -0.17 -4.92
N GLY A 190 8.35 0.55 -5.63
CA GLY A 190 8.10 1.02 -6.98
C GLY A 190 9.39 1.20 -7.78
N ALA A 191 9.22 1.43 -9.07
CA ALA A 191 10.33 1.55 -10.01
C ALA A 191 9.97 2.41 -11.22
N LYS A 192 10.99 2.84 -11.97
CA LYS A 192 10.85 3.56 -13.24
C LYS A 192 10.91 2.55 -14.40
N GLU A 193 9.86 1.73 -14.52
CA GLU A 193 9.72 0.70 -15.58
C GLU A 193 10.85 -0.34 -15.57
N VAL A 194 11.12 -0.96 -14.41
CA VAL A 194 12.13 -2.03 -14.27
C VAL A 194 11.54 -3.39 -14.62
N ASP A 195 12.32 -4.26 -15.26
CA ASP A 195 11.89 -5.61 -15.66
C ASP A 195 11.71 -6.56 -14.47
N GLU A 196 10.92 -7.62 -14.68
CA GLU A 196 10.58 -8.62 -13.66
C GLU A 196 11.81 -9.37 -13.10
N GLU A 197 12.85 -9.58 -13.90
CA GLU A 197 14.05 -10.30 -13.48
C GLU A 197 14.90 -9.46 -12.53
N THR A 198 15.21 -8.22 -12.90
CA THR A 198 15.87 -7.27 -11.99
C THR A 198 15.07 -7.12 -10.69
N PHE A 199 13.74 -6.97 -10.78
CA PHE A 199 12.92 -6.81 -9.58
C PHE A 199 13.03 -8.03 -8.65
N THR A 200 13.06 -9.23 -9.23
CA THR A 200 13.30 -10.48 -8.48
C THR A 200 14.68 -10.45 -7.81
N GLU A 201 15.73 -10.05 -8.53
CA GLU A 201 17.07 -9.95 -7.96
C GLU A 201 17.16 -9.00 -6.76
N ALA A 202 16.46 -7.85 -6.82
CA ALA A 202 16.42 -6.90 -5.71
C ALA A 202 15.74 -7.46 -4.46
N ILE A 203 14.68 -8.25 -4.62
CA ILE A 203 14.02 -8.95 -3.51
C ILE A 203 15.02 -9.88 -2.81
N TYR A 204 15.77 -10.70 -3.57
CA TYR A 204 16.70 -11.66 -2.97
C TYR A 204 17.98 -11.01 -2.43
N PHE A 205 18.43 -9.90 -3.04
CA PHE A 205 19.46 -9.05 -2.43
C PHE A 205 18.98 -8.53 -1.07
N GLY A 206 17.77 -8.00 -0.99
CA GLY A 206 17.16 -7.53 0.26
C GLY A 206 17.05 -8.62 1.31
N LEU A 207 16.63 -9.83 0.93
CA LEU A 207 16.55 -10.98 1.83
C LEU A 207 17.92 -11.33 2.43
N SER A 208 18.98 -11.34 1.61
CA SER A 208 20.34 -11.61 2.09
C SER A 208 20.84 -10.53 3.07
N ALA A 209 20.41 -9.28 2.91
CA ALA A 209 20.78 -8.17 3.78
C ALA A 209 20.12 -8.23 5.17
N LEU A 210 19.16 -9.14 5.40
CA LEU A 210 18.50 -9.28 6.70
C LEU A 210 19.33 -10.06 7.74
N GLU A 211 20.31 -10.84 7.29
CA GLU A 211 20.96 -11.88 8.12
C GLU A 211 21.51 -11.32 9.44
N ASP A 212 22.26 -10.21 9.39
CA ASP A 212 22.88 -9.61 10.57
C ASP A 212 21.86 -8.95 11.51
N LEU A 213 20.77 -8.39 10.96
CA LEU A 213 19.66 -7.85 11.75
C LEU A 213 18.92 -8.94 12.54
N LEU A 214 18.73 -10.11 11.93
CA LEU A 214 18.11 -11.25 12.58
C LEU A 214 19.00 -11.80 13.70
N LYS A 215 20.31 -11.96 13.43
CA LYS A 215 21.29 -12.38 14.44
C LYS A 215 21.32 -11.45 15.65
N ALA A 216 21.36 -10.13 15.41
CA ALA A 216 21.35 -9.13 16.48
C ALA A 216 20.10 -9.23 17.38
N GLN A 217 18.94 -9.51 16.79
CA GLN A 217 17.70 -9.73 17.57
C GLN A 217 17.75 -11.01 18.40
N GLU A 218 18.29 -12.10 17.85
CA GLU A 218 18.46 -13.35 18.59
C GLU A 218 19.45 -13.21 19.75
N GLU A 219 20.56 -12.50 19.53
CA GLU A 219 21.51 -12.18 20.60
C GLU A 219 20.85 -11.39 21.73
N LEU A 220 20.01 -10.42 21.40
CA LEU A 220 19.28 -9.63 22.39
C LEU A 220 18.28 -10.48 23.16
N ARG A 221 17.51 -11.32 22.45
CA ARG A 221 16.58 -12.29 23.05
C ARG A 221 17.28 -13.24 24.01
N ALA A 222 18.45 -13.75 23.66
CA ALA A 222 19.20 -14.64 24.54
C ALA A 222 19.63 -13.97 25.86
N LYS A 223 19.87 -12.66 25.84
CA LYS A 223 20.30 -11.89 27.02
C LYS A 223 19.14 -11.47 27.92
N VAL A 224 18.01 -11.02 27.34
CA VAL A 224 16.93 -10.37 28.10
C VAL A 224 15.53 -10.91 27.85
N GLY A 225 15.39 -11.90 26.97
CA GLY A 225 14.10 -12.44 26.58
C GLY A 225 13.35 -13.12 27.73
N VAL A 226 12.02 -13.00 27.73
CA VAL A 226 11.14 -13.65 28.70
C VAL A 226 10.31 -14.78 28.09
N PRO A 227 9.87 -15.79 28.86
CA PRO A 227 9.01 -16.87 28.34
C PRO A 227 7.74 -16.33 27.66
N LYS A 228 7.32 -17.00 26.58
CA LYS A 228 6.10 -16.63 25.85
C LYS A 228 4.86 -17.04 26.66
N ALA A 229 3.83 -16.19 26.63
CA ALA A 229 2.55 -16.46 27.25
C ALA A 229 1.85 -17.64 26.57
N SER A 230 1.15 -18.47 27.35
CA SER A 230 0.26 -19.50 26.82
C SER A 230 -1.07 -18.88 26.39
N TYR A 231 -1.72 -19.47 25.39
CA TYR A 231 -3.06 -19.08 24.95
C TYR A 231 -3.91 -20.32 24.66
N GLU A 232 -5.23 -20.16 24.68
CA GLU A 232 -6.16 -21.27 24.47
C GLU A 232 -6.21 -21.67 22.98
N SER A 233 -6.13 -22.97 22.71
CA SER A 233 -6.29 -23.50 21.36
C SER A 233 -7.73 -23.43 20.87
N MET A 234 -7.87 -23.02 19.61
CA MET A 234 -9.13 -23.04 18.86
C MET A 234 -9.47 -24.39 18.25
N SER A 235 -8.70 -25.44 18.53
CA SER A 235 -8.98 -26.81 18.09
C SER A 235 -10.26 -27.37 18.70
N LEU A 236 -11.01 -28.12 17.90
CA LEU A 236 -12.16 -28.91 18.38
C LEU A 236 -11.70 -30.28 18.91
N PRO A 237 -12.48 -30.91 19.80
CA PRO A 237 -12.35 -32.34 20.07
C PRO A 237 -12.42 -33.14 18.76
N GLN A 238 -11.61 -34.19 18.64
CA GLN A 238 -11.45 -34.96 17.40
C GLN A 238 -12.78 -35.49 16.83
N GLU A 239 -13.69 -35.96 17.70
CA GLU A 239 -15.00 -36.45 17.30
C GLU A 239 -15.87 -35.35 16.69
N LEU A 240 -15.87 -34.16 17.28
CA LEU A 240 -16.63 -33.01 16.78
C LEU A 240 -16.01 -32.44 15.49
N GLN A 241 -14.68 -32.43 15.37
CA GLN A 241 -14.00 -32.06 14.14
C GLN A 241 -14.40 -33.00 13.00
N LYS A 242 -14.39 -34.32 13.24
CA LYS A 242 -14.80 -35.31 12.25
C LYS A 242 -16.28 -35.16 11.87
N LEU A 243 -17.16 -34.97 12.86
CA LEU A 243 -18.58 -34.73 12.63
C LEU A 243 -18.83 -33.50 11.75
N LEU A 244 -18.08 -32.41 11.98
CA LEU A 244 -18.12 -31.21 11.15
C LEU A 244 -17.70 -31.50 9.71
N GLU A 245 -16.59 -32.20 9.53
CA GLU A 245 -16.08 -32.57 8.21
C GLU A 245 -17.06 -33.47 7.44
N ASP A 246 -17.55 -34.53 8.08
CA ASP A 246 -18.46 -35.52 7.46
C ASP A 246 -19.79 -34.86 7.04
N TYR A 247 -20.33 -33.95 7.85
CA TYR A 247 -21.61 -33.29 7.56
C TYR A 247 -21.48 -32.17 6.51
N CYS A 248 -20.44 -31.34 6.62
CA CYS A 248 -20.37 -30.09 5.86
C CYS A 248 -19.63 -30.20 4.53
N THR A 249 -18.73 -31.18 4.34
CA THR A 249 -17.80 -31.19 3.19
C THR A 249 -18.51 -31.14 1.84
N GLU A 250 -19.41 -32.09 1.56
CA GLU A 250 -20.12 -32.15 0.27
C GLU A 250 -21.03 -30.93 0.05
N LYS A 251 -21.68 -30.44 1.12
CA LYS A 251 -22.53 -29.24 1.07
C LYS A 251 -21.69 -27.98 0.74
N ILE A 252 -20.50 -27.86 1.33
CA ILE A 252 -19.56 -26.77 1.04
C ILE A 252 -19.07 -26.87 -0.40
N ILE A 253 -18.67 -28.06 -0.87
CA ILE A 253 -18.19 -28.26 -2.25
C ILE A 253 -19.26 -27.85 -3.26
N ALA A 254 -20.52 -28.24 -3.04
CA ALA A 254 -21.63 -27.84 -3.89
C ALA A 254 -21.82 -26.30 -3.91
N SER A 255 -21.58 -25.61 -2.79
CA SER A 255 -21.68 -24.15 -2.71
C SER A 255 -20.66 -23.42 -3.60
N PHE A 256 -19.54 -24.05 -3.93
CA PHE A 256 -18.52 -23.46 -4.80
C PHE A 256 -18.95 -23.41 -6.28
N GLY A 257 -20.10 -23.98 -6.66
CA GLY A 257 -20.68 -23.78 -7.99
C GLY A 257 -21.43 -22.44 -8.13
N VAL A 258 -21.72 -21.77 -7.00
CA VAL A 258 -22.46 -20.50 -6.99
C VAL A 258 -21.52 -19.35 -7.34
N GLN A 259 -21.78 -18.69 -8.47
CA GLN A 259 -20.94 -17.63 -9.01
C GLN A 259 -21.03 -16.33 -8.20
N ASP A 260 -22.25 -15.89 -7.87
CA ASP A 260 -22.44 -14.68 -7.08
C ASP A 260 -21.92 -14.85 -5.64
N LYS A 261 -21.13 -13.87 -5.20
CA LYS A 261 -20.50 -13.88 -3.88
C LYS A 261 -21.51 -13.85 -2.73
N ARG A 262 -22.58 -13.05 -2.85
CA ARG A 262 -23.56 -12.87 -1.75
C ARG A 262 -24.42 -14.12 -1.59
N GLU A 263 -24.83 -14.69 -2.71
CA GLU A 263 -25.56 -15.96 -2.72
C GLU A 263 -24.72 -17.09 -2.12
N ARG A 264 -23.46 -17.22 -2.53
CA ARG A 264 -22.53 -18.23 -1.99
C ARG A 264 -22.33 -18.08 -0.48
N LYS A 265 -22.09 -16.86 0.01
CA LYS A 265 -21.93 -16.59 1.45
C LYS A 265 -23.18 -16.93 2.26
N THR A 266 -24.36 -16.63 1.71
CA THR A 266 -25.65 -16.94 2.36
C THR A 266 -25.84 -18.45 2.46
N LEU A 267 -25.54 -19.19 1.39
CA LEU A 267 -25.61 -20.64 1.37
C LEU A 267 -24.67 -21.28 2.41
N GLN A 268 -23.42 -20.84 2.48
CA GLN A 268 -22.44 -21.33 3.46
C GLN A 268 -22.86 -21.01 4.91
N ALA A 269 -23.40 -19.82 5.16
CA ALA A 269 -23.92 -19.48 6.48
C ALA A 269 -25.10 -20.39 6.90
N ASN A 270 -25.99 -20.73 5.96
CA ASN A 270 -27.10 -21.63 6.21
C ASN A 270 -26.63 -23.06 6.52
N ILE A 271 -25.59 -23.57 5.84
CA ILE A 271 -25.00 -24.88 6.11
C ILE A 271 -24.47 -24.94 7.56
N LEU A 272 -23.76 -23.92 8.01
CA LEU A 272 -23.26 -23.86 9.38
C LEU A 272 -24.41 -23.81 10.40
N LYS A 273 -25.45 -23.00 10.13
CA LYS A 273 -26.62 -22.93 11.00
C LYS A 273 -27.33 -24.28 11.13
N GLU A 274 -27.56 -24.96 10.01
CA GLU A 274 -28.16 -26.30 9.97
C GLU A 274 -27.30 -27.31 10.76
N PHE A 275 -25.98 -27.27 10.59
CA PHE A 275 -25.05 -28.13 11.33
C PHE A 275 -25.16 -27.94 12.86
N LEU A 276 -25.19 -26.68 13.32
CA LEU A 276 -25.30 -26.35 14.74
C LEU A 276 -26.63 -26.84 15.34
N GLU A 277 -27.73 -26.68 14.60
CA GLU A 277 -29.08 -27.07 15.03
C GLU A 277 -29.28 -28.60 15.04
N VAL A 278 -28.95 -29.28 13.93
CA VAL A 278 -29.17 -30.73 13.77
C VAL A 278 -28.36 -31.55 14.76
N ASN A 279 -27.12 -31.13 15.03
CA ASN A 279 -26.21 -31.83 15.94
C ASN A 279 -26.30 -31.32 17.39
N GLN A 280 -27.21 -30.38 17.68
CA GLN A 280 -27.43 -29.81 19.02
C GLN A 280 -26.14 -29.33 19.69
N ILE A 281 -25.30 -28.63 18.94
CA ILE A 281 -24.00 -28.16 19.44
C ILE A 281 -24.20 -27.13 20.57
N PRO A 282 -23.55 -27.30 21.73
CA PRO A 282 -23.63 -26.33 22.83
C PRO A 282 -23.17 -24.92 22.43
N GLN A 283 -23.84 -23.90 22.95
CA GLN A 283 -23.61 -22.49 22.56
C GLN A 283 -22.17 -22.04 22.83
N GLU A 284 -21.54 -22.53 23.89
CA GLU A 284 -20.14 -22.24 24.24
C GLU A 284 -19.14 -22.74 23.18
N LEU A 285 -19.51 -23.73 22.36
CA LEU A 285 -18.68 -24.26 21.28
C LEU A 285 -18.96 -23.58 19.94
N HIS A 286 -20.03 -22.79 19.80
CA HIS A 286 -20.42 -22.19 18.51
C HIS A 286 -19.29 -21.36 17.89
N PHE A 287 -18.56 -20.62 18.71
CA PHE A 287 -17.43 -19.82 18.25
C PHE A 287 -16.29 -20.69 17.71
N LYS A 288 -15.88 -21.74 18.44
CA LYS A 288 -14.86 -22.69 17.98
C LYS A 288 -15.31 -23.45 16.73
N VAL A 289 -16.57 -23.85 16.65
CA VAL A 289 -17.13 -24.53 15.48
C VAL A 289 -17.15 -23.60 14.26
N SER A 290 -17.61 -22.37 14.41
CA SER A 290 -17.59 -21.37 13.33
C SER A 290 -16.18 -21.10 12.81
N TYR A 291 -15.20 -20.99 13.71
CA TYR A 291 -13.80 -20.83 13.35
C TYR A 291 -13.25 -22.03 12.55
N ASN A 292 -13.50 -23.27 12.99
CA ASN A 292 -13.04 -24.47 12.28
C ASN A 292 -13.82 -24.73 10.97
N TYR A 293 -15.08 -24.31 10.89
CA TYR A 293 -15.87 -24.35 9.66
C TYR A 293 -15.27 -23.46 8.57
N LYS A 294 -14.82 -22.24 8.92
CA LYS A 294 -14.08 -21.36 8.00
C LYS A 294 -12.77 -22.00 7.53
N LYS A 295 -12.05 -22.68 8.43
CA LYS A 295 -10.83 -23.44 8.07
C LYS A 295 -11.14 -24.59 7.11
N LEU A 296 -12.24 -25.31 7.32
CA LEU A 296 -12.68 -26.37 6.41
C LEU A 296 -13.01 -25.82 5.01
N ILE A 297 -13.74 -24.70 4.92
CA ILE A 297 -13.98 -24.01 3.64
C ILE A 297 -12.64 -23.70 2.95
N SER A 298 -11.68 -23.13 3.69
CA SER A 298 -10.36 -22.79 3.16
C SER A 298 -9.62 -24.01 2.61
N LYS A 299 -9.56 -25.10 3.38
CA LYS A 299 -8.94 -26.37 2.99
C LYS A 299 -9.56 -26.92 1.70
N LEU A 300 -10.90 -26.93 1.60
CA LEU A 300 -11.60 -27.46 0.43
C LEU A 300 -11.41 -26.60 -0.82
N MET A 301 -11.37 -25.27 -0.68
CA MET A 301 -11.09 -24.35 -1.80
C MET A 301 -9.66 -24.54 -2.32
N ARG A 302 -8.67 -24.64 -1.42
CA ARG A 302 -7.27 -24.90 -1.78
C ARG A 302 -7.12 -26.22 -2.52
N LYS A 303 -7.72 -27.29 -1.99
CA LYS A 303 -7.73 -28.62 -2.62
C LYS A 303 -8.31 -28.58 -4.04
N ARG A 304 -9.42 -27.88 -4.24
CA ARG A 304 -10.06 -27.73 -5.56
C ARG A 304 -9.12 -27.08 -6.58
N VAL A 305 -8.38 -26.05 -6.19
CA VAL A 305 -7.43 -25.36 -7.08
C VAL A 305 -6.20 -26.23 -7.37
N LEU A 306 -5.60 -26.82 -6.33
CA LEU A 306 -4.37 -27.61 -6.44
C LEU A 306 -4.57 -28.93 -7.19
N GLU A 307 -5.68 -29.64 -6.96
CA GLU A 307 -5.94 -30.95 -7.58
C GLU A 307 -6.84 -30.84 -8.82
N GLY A 308 -7.86 -29.99 -8.75
CA GLY A 308 -8.89 -29.88 -9.79
C GLY A 308 -8.59 -28.83 -10.87
N GLY A 309 -7.58 -27.98 -10.68
CA GLY A 309 -7.17 -26.96 -11.66
C GLY A 309 -8.23 -25.89 -11.97
N THR A 310 -9.33 -25.86 -11.22
CA THR A 310 -10.44 -24.92 -11.43
C THR A 310 -10.66 -24.07 -10.19
N ARG A 311 -10.90 -22.78 -10.41
CA ARG A 311 -11.17 -21.81 -9.36
C ARG A 311 -12.64 -21.84 -8.95
N ILE A 312 -12.96 -21.09 -7.89
CA ILE A 312 -14.31 -21.05 -7.31
C ILE A 312 -15.36 -20.44 -8.24
N ASP A 313 -14.94 -19.61 -9.20
CA ASP A 313 -15.81 -19.05 -10.24
C ASP A 313 -15.72 -19.84 -11.56
N GLY A 314 -15.04 -20.99 -11.57
CA GLY A 314 -14.89 -21.85 -12.74
C GLY A 314 -13.77 -21.44 -13.70
N ARG A 315 -13.05 -20.34 -13.44
CA ARG A 315 -11.87 -19.94 -14.22
C ARG A 315 -10.70 -20.91 -14.03
N GLY A 316 -9.82 -20.96 -15.02
CA GLY A 316 -8.47 -21.48 -14.88
C GLY A 316 -7.55 -20.51 -14.10
N PRO A 317 -6.38 -20.98 -13.65
CA PRO A 317 -5.44 -20.17 -12.87
C PRO A 317 -4.97 -18.88 -13.57
N LYS A 318 -4.81 -18.91 -14.91
CA LYS A 318 -4.32 -17.76 -15.68
C LYS A 318 -5.43 -16.80 -16.16
N ASP A 319 -6.69 -17.20 -16.06
CA ASP A 319 -7.79 -16.45 -16.67
C ASP A 319 -8.11 -15.15 -15.91
N ILE A 320 -8.28 -14.07 -16.68
CA ILE A 320 -8.66 -12.74 -16.19
C ILE A 320 -10.15 -12.55 -16.38
N ARG A 321 -10.83 -11.93 -15.41
CA ARG A 321 -12.28 -11.67 -15.51
C ARG A 321 -12.60 -10.73 -16.67
N PRO A 322 -13.83 -10.76 -17.21
CA PRO A 322 -14.26 -9.82 -18.24
C PRO A 322 -14.01 -8.37 -17.83
N ILE A 323 -13.48 -7.58 -18.77
CA ILE A 323 -13.18 -6.17 -18.58
C ILE A 323 -14.12 -5.32 -19.44
N SER A 324 -14.74 -4.32 -18.83
CA SER A 324 -15.45 -3.26 -19.55
C SER A 324 -14.94 -1.89 -19.10
N ILE A 325 -14.85 -0.97 -20.07
CA ILE A 325 -14.27 0.35 -19.85
C ILE A 325 -15.23 1.37 -20.47
N GLN A 326 -15.57 2.40 -19.70
CA GLN A 326 -16.32 3.56 -20.18
C GLN A 326 -15.48 4.80 -19.89
N VAL A 327 -15.13 5.55 -20.93
CA VAL A 327 -14.38 6.80 -20.80
C VAL A 327 -15.36 7.96 -20.88
N HIS A 328 -15.15 8.98 -20.04
CA HIS A 328 -15.96 10.19 -19.97
C HIS A 328 -17.48 9.97 -19.83
N PRO A 329 -17.96 9.12 -18.89
CA PRO A 329 -19.40 8.88 -18.72
C PRO A 329 -20.19 10.10 -18.21
N PHE A 330 -19.50 11.12 -17.69
CA PHE A 330 -20.09 12.35 -17.16
C PHE A 330 -19.33 13.57 -17.67
N GLU A 331 -20.04 14.67 -17.96
CA GLU A 331 -19.48 15.83 -18.69
C GLU A 331 -18.56 16.74 -17.87
N ARG A 332 -18.73 16.80 -16.55
CA ARG A 332 -18.07 17.82 -15.71
C ARG A 332 -16.61 17.53 -15.32
N PRO A 333 -16.22 16.30 -14.97
CA PRO A 333 -14.82 16.00 -14.68
C PRO A 333 -13.89 16.41 -15.83
N HIS A 334 -12.67 16.87 -15.53
CA HIS A 334 -11.72 17.19 -16.60
C HIS A 334 -11.34 15.94 -17.38
N GLY A 335 -11.17 14.82 -16.69
CA GLY A 335 -11.18 13.50 -17.28
C GLY A 335 -11.85 12.50 -16.34
N SER A 336 -12.41 11.42 -16.89
CA SER A 336 -13.00 10.37 -16.09
C SER A 336 -13.08 9.03 -16.80
N ALA A 337 -13.07 7.95 -16.02
CA ALA A 337 -13.26 6.61 -16.54
C ALA A 337 -13.92 5.70 -15.50
N VAL A 338 -14.80 4.82 -15.96
CA VAL A 338 -15.26 3.64 -15.21
C VAL A 338 -14.54 2.43 -15.76
N PHE A 339 -13.72 1.80 -14.93
CA PHE A 339 -13.07 0.53 -15.22
C PHE A 339 -13.76 -0.57 -14.41
N THR A 340 -14.26 -1.59 -15.10
CA THR A 340 -14.88 -2.77 -14.48
C THR A 340 -14.12 -4.01 -14.87
N ARG A 341 -13.74 -4.84 -13.90
CA ARG A 341 -13.14 -6.16 -14.10
C ARG A 341 -13.86 -7.18 -13.23
N GLY A 342 -14.71 -8.00 -13.84
CA GLY A 342 -15.69 -8.82 -13.11
C GLY A 342 -16.54 -7.95 -12.17
N GLN A 343 -16.71 -8.40 -10.92
CA GLN A 343 -17.41 -7.65 -9.85
C GLN A 343 -16.48 -6.67 -9.11
N THR A 344 -15.56 -6.02 -9.82
CA THR A 344 -14.66 -4.99 -9.28
C THR A 344 -14.75 -3.76 -10.17
N GLN A 345 -15.30 -2.67 -9.65
CA GLN A 345 -15.58 -1.47 -10.43
C GLN A 345 -15.02 -0.23 -9.74
N ALA A 346 -14.22 0.54 -10.46
CA ALA A 346 -13.66 1.79 -10.02
C ALA A 346 -14.07 2.92 -10.97
N PHE A 347 -14.65 3.98 -10.41
CA PHE A 347 -14.87 5.24 -11.11
C PHE A 347 -13.77 6.22 -10.71
N ALA A 348 -12.90 6.57 -11.65
CA ALA A 348 -11.86 7.56 -11.45
C ALA A 348 -12.19 8.87 -12.16
N THR A 349 -11.85 9.98 -11.50
CA THR A 349 -11.89 11.33 -12.08
C THR A 349 -10.51 11.96 -11.94
N ALA A 350 -10.04 12.61 -12.99
CA ALA A 350 -8.88 13.48 -12.98
C ALA A 350 -9.34 14.95 -12.97
N THR A 351 -8.68 15.75 -12.12
CA THR A 351 -8.88 17.19 -12.00
C THR A 351 -7.52 17.86 -12.15
N LEU A 352 -7.49 18.93 -12.95
CA LEU A 352 -6.31 19.73 -13.26
C LEU A 352 -6.47 21.06 -12.54
N GLY A 353 -5.47 21.45 -11.75
CA GLY A 353 -5.43 22.67 -10.97
C GLY A 353 -4.26 23.56 -11.33
N SER A 354 -4.32 24.79 -10.86
CA SER A 354 -3.22 25.76 -10.91
C SER A 354 -2.07 25.37 -9.98
N PRO A 355 -0.82 25.81 -10.22
CA PRO A 355 0.35 25.48 -9.37
C PRO A 355 0.14 25.80 -7.87
N GLU A 356 -0.68 26.80 -7.57
CA GLU A 356 -1.01 27.26 -6.22
C GLU A 356 -1.83 26.24 -5.41
N GLU A 357 -2.48 25.30 -6.09
CA GLU A 357 -3.29 24.24 -5.49
C GLU A 357 -2.46 23.01 -5.11
N ALA A 358 -1.14 23.08 -5.22
CA ALA A 358 -0.24 22.02 -4.79
C ALA A 358 -0.42 21.74 -3.29
N GLN A 359 -0.36 20.46 -2.93
CA GLN A 359 -0.49 20.07 -1.53
C GLN A 359 0.84 20.27 -0.82
N LEU A 360 0.86 21.12 0.20
CA LEU A 360 2.00 21.18 1.14
C LEU A 360 2.05 19.87 1.93
N VAL A 361 3.19 19.18 1.86
CA VAL A 361 3.51 18.00 2.65
C VAL A 361 4.72 18.33 3.53
N GLU A 362 4.56 18.10 4.83
CA GLU A 362 5.62 18.24 5.82
C GLU A 362 5.89 16.89 6.46
N SER A 363 7.11 16.36 6.33
CA SER A 363 7.52 15.11 7.00
C SER A 363 9.02 15.06 7.28
N ILE A 364 9.48 14.07 8.06
CA ILE A 364 10.92 13.81 8.23
C ILE A 364 11.57 13.60 6.86
N TYR A 365 10.92 12.77 6.05
CA TYR A 365 11.48 12.27 4.81
C TYR A 365 11.51 13.33 3.70
N GLU A 366 10.37 13.97 3.47
CA GLU A 366 10.22 14.91 2.34
C GLU A 366 10.67 16.33 2.69
N GLY A 367 10.92 16.61 3.98
CA GLY A 367 11.05 17.97 4.45
C GLY A 367 9.73 18.73 4.23
N GLU A 368 9.84 19.96 3.75
CA GLU A 368 8.69 20.75 3.30
C GLU A 368 8.66 20.70 1.76
N THR A 369 7.65 20.05 1.19
CA THR A 369 7.51 19.87 -0.26
C THR A 369 6.10 20.17 -0.75
N PHE A 370 5.98 20.51 -2.03
CA PHE A 370 4.71 20.72 -2.71
C PHE A 370 4.41 19.54 -3.64
N LYS A 371 3.46 18.72 -3.24
CA LYS A 371 3.05 17.54 -3.98
C LYS A 371 2.17 17.93 -5.16
N ARG A 372 2.67 17.66 -6.38
CA ARG A 372 2.02 17.99 -7.66
C ARG A 372 1.00 16.95 -8.13
N PHE A 373 1.27 15.66 -7.90
CA PHE A 373 0.35 14.58 -8.26
C PHE A 373 -0.23 13.96 -7.00
N MET A 374 -1.55 13.86 -6.93
CA MET A 374 -2.27 13.32 -5.77
C MET A 374 -3.27 12.26 -6.23
N LEU A 375 -3.29 11.11 -5.57
CA LEU A 375 -4.32 10.10 -5.80
C LEU A 375 -5.06 9.78 -4.51
N HIS A 376 -6.34 10.14 -4.49
CA HIS A 376 -7.24 9.81 -3.39
C HIS A 376 -8.09 8.59 -3.75
N TYR A 377 -8.13 7.63 -2.84
CA TYR A 377 -8.88 6.40 -2.98
C TYR A 377 -9.98 6.35 -1.93
N ASN A 378 -11.21 6.06 -2.35
CA ASN A 378 -12.39 5.95 -1.49
C ASN A 378 -13.04 4.57 -1.64
N PHE A 379 -13.32 3.93 -0.51
CA PHE A 379 -13.97 2.61 -0.44
C PHE A 379 -15.31 2.70 0.30
N PRO A 380 -16.36 3.21 -0.36
CA PRO A 380 -17.64 3.41 0.29
C PRO A 380 -18.30 2.06 0.65
N PRO A 381 -19.08 1.97 1.74
CA PRO A 381 -19.65 0.70 2.23
C PRO A 381 -20.57 -0.02 1.24
N PHE A 382 -21.24 0.72 0.35
CA PHE A 382 -22.09 0.11 -0.68
C PHE A 382 -21.29 -0.76 -1.67
N SER A 383 -19.98 -0.53 -1.82
CA SER A 383 -19.13 -1.31 -2.73
C SER A 383 -18.99 -2.78 -2.35
N THR A 384 -19.20 -3.10 -1.06
CA THR A 384 -19.30 -4.48 -0.56
C THR A 384 -20.74 -4.88 -0.19
N GLY A 385 -21.71 -3.98 -0.35
CA GLY A 385 -23.09 -4.20 0.06
C GLY A 385 -23.35 -4.05 1.56
N GLU A 386 -22.48 -3.34 2.29
CA GLU A 386 -22.61 -3.17 3.73
C GLU A 386 -23.40 -1.89 4.07
N ALA A 387 -24.39 -2.00 4.95
CA ALA A 387 -25.14 -0.87 5.49
C ALA A 387 -24.39 -0.22 6.67
N LYS A 388 -23.37 0.59 6.37
CA LYS A 388 -22.60 1.36 7.36
C LYS A 388 -22.44 2.83 6.92
N PRO A 389 -22.34 3.79 7.85
CA PRO A 389 -22.06 5.17 7.50
C PRO A 389 -20.71 5.34 6.77
N TRP A 390 -20.66 6.24 5.79
CA TRP A 390 -19.41 6.63 5.15
C TRP A 390 -18.66 7.61 6.06
N GLY A 391 -17.50 7.18 6.57
CA GLY A 391 -16.61 7.98 7.41
C GLY A 391 -15.39 8.52 6.67
N PRO A 392 -14.45 9.15 7.39
CA PRO A 392 -13.18 9.59 6.81
C PRO A 392 -12.33 8.41 6.31
N PRO A 393 -11.38 8.64 5.39
CA PRO A 393 -10.50 7.60 4.87
C PRO A 393 -9.77 6.84 5.99
N ARG A 394 -9.84 5.52 5.92
CA ARG A 394 -9.19 4.60 6.85
C ARG A 394 -7.78 4.25 6.36
N ARG A 395 -6.99 3.61 7.22
CA ARG A 395 -5.62 3.16 6.90
C ARG A 395 -5.54 2.40 5.57
N ARG A 396 -6.49 1.49 5.31
CA ARG A 396 -6.52 0.71 4.05
C ARG A 396 -6.75 1.59 2.82
N GLU A 397 -7.60 2.60 2.92
CA GLU A 397 -7.90 3.51 1.82
C GLU A 397 -6.67 4.36 1.47
N ILE A 398 -6.00 4.92 2.48
CA ILE A 398 -4.72 5.65 2.32
C ILE A 398 -3.66 4.73 1.70
N GLY A 399 -3.52 3.49 2.21
CA GLY A 399 -2.57 2.52 1.69
C GLY A 399 -2.82 2.09 0.24
N HIS A 400 -4.09 1.87 -0.14
CA HIS A 400 -4.46 1.55 -1.52
C HIS A 400 -4.27 2.76 -2.45
N GLY A 401 -4.58 3.97 -1.98
CA GLY A 401 -4.32 5.21 -2.69
C GLY A 401 -2.83 5.38 -2.99
N ASN A 402 -1.98 5.28 -1.97
CA ASN A 402 -0.53 5.37 -2.12
C ASN A 402 0.05 4.31 -3.07
N LEU A 403 -0.44 3.07 -2.99
CA LEU A 403 -0.03 2.00 -3.92
C LEU A 403 -0.32 2.37 -5.38
N ALA A 404 -1.52 2.90 -5.64
CA ALA A 404 -1.94 3.29 -6.98
C ALA A 404 -1.26 4.60 -7.45
N GLU A 405 -1.02 5.53 -6.53
CA GLU A 405 -0.29 6.76 -6.81
C GLU A 405 1.14 6.45 -7.27
N ARG A 406 1.88 5.66 -6.48
CA ARG A 406 3.24 5.19 -6.80
C ARG A 406 3.31 4.43 -8.13
N ALA A 407 2.22 3.78 -8.53
CA ALA A 407 2.16 3.09 -9.82
C ALA A 407 2.08 4.05 -11.02
N ILE A 408 1.38 5.18 -10.87
CA ILE A 408 1.11 6.13 -11.97
C ILE A 408 2.14 7.24 -12.02
N GLU A 409 2.60 7.72 -10.86
CA GLU A 409 3.51 8.85 -10.70
C GLU A 409 4.75 8.80 -11.63
N PRO A 410 5.44 7.66 -11.81
CA PRO A 410 6.61 7.60 -12.69
C PRO A 410 6.33 7.94 -14.17
N ILE A 411 5.06 7.92 -14.59
CA ILE A 411 4.61 8.17 -15.96
C ILE A 411 3.98 9.57 -16.09
N ILE A 412 3.79 10.29 -14.98
CA ILE A 412 3.33 11.68 -15.01
C ILE A 412 4.40 12.54 -15.68
N PRO A 413 4.03 13.37 -16.68
CA PRO A 413 4.98 14.23 -17.38
C PRO A 413 5.63 15.25 -16.43
N PRO A 414 6.87 15.68 -16.70
CA PRO A 414 7.53 16.76 -15.97
C PRO A 414 6.67 18.03 -15.93
N GLU A 415 6.89 18.87 -14.93
CA GLU A 415 6.15 20.12 -14.77
C GLU A 415 6.39 21.09 -15.93
N GLU A 416 7.59 21.10 -16.50
CA GLU A 416 7.94 21.91 -17.66
C GLU A 416 7.11 21.56 -18.91
N GLU A 417 6.73 20.30 -19.06
CA GLU A 417 5.91 19.82 -20.18
C GLU A 417 4.41 19.99 -19.90
N PHE A 418 4.01 19.81 -18.64
CA PHE A 418 2.60 19.87 -18.24
C PHE A 418 2.43 20.56 -16.88
N PRO A 419 2.32 21.90 -16.84
CA PRO A 419 2.44 22.69 -15.61
C PRO A 419 1.14 22.74 -14.79
N TYR A 420 0.51 21.58 -14.61
CA TYR A 420 -0.72 21.41 -13.84
C TYR A 420 -0.44 20.67 -12.55
N ILE A 421 -1.20 21.03 -11.52
CA ILE A 421 -1.46 20.16 -10.38
C ILE A 421 -2.49 19.13 -10.81
N ILE A 422 -2.25 17.86 -10.45
CA ILE A 422 -3.06 16.74 -10.93
C ILE A 422 -3.62 16.01 -9.72
N ARG A 423 -4.95 15.97 -9.63
CA ARG A 423 -5.67 15.22 -8.61
C ARG A 423 -6.50 14.13 -9.26
N VAL A 424 -6.19 12.88 -8.93
CA VAL A 424 -7.03 11.73 -9.25
C VAL A 424 -7.84 11.34 -8.01
N VAL A 425 -9.13 11.12 -8.19
CA VAL A 425 -9.99 10.53 -7.16
C VAL A 425 -10.59 9.26 -7.71
N SER A 426 -10.44 8.15 -7.00
CA SER A 426 -11.04 6.87 -7.36
C SER A 426 -12.08 6.46 -6.31
N ASN A 427 -13.32 6.34 -6.76
CA ASN A 427 -14.43 5.84 -5.95
C ASN A 427 -14.73 4.41 -6.38
N ILE A 428 -14.65 3.47 -5.43
CA ILE A 428 -14.97 2.07 -5.69
C ILE A 428 -16.48 1.89 -5.67
N PHE A 429 -17.04 1.40 -6.78
CA PHE A 429 -18.46 1.09 -6.90
C PHE A 429 -18.78 -0.37 -6.59
N GLU A 430 -17.87 -1.29 -6.91
CA GLU A 430 -18.00 -2.71 -6.59
C GLU A 430 -16.65 -3.30 -6.19
N SER A 431 -16.65 -4.25 -5.24
CA SER A 431 -15.43 -4.89 -4.76
C SER A 431 -15.57 -6.40 -4.57
N ASN A 432 -15.01 -7.16 -5.51
CA ASN A 432 -14.81 -8.60 -5.40
C ASN A 432 -13.43 -9.06 -5.91
N GLY A 433 -12.42 -8.23 -5.73
CA GLY A 433 -11.04 -8.46 -6.15
C GLY A 433 -10.32 -7.11 -6.16
N SER A 434 -9.00 -7.13 -6.29
CA SER A 434 -8.15 -5.96 -6.02
C SER A 434 -8.63 -4.66 -6.69
N THR A 435 -9.24 -3.81 -5.86
CA THR A 435 -9.76 -2.50 -6.24
C THR A 435 -8.66 -1.46 -6.36
N SER A 436 -7.53 -1.63 -5.67
CA SER A 436 -6.35 -0.78 -5.87
C SER A 436 -5.79 -0.90 -7.28
N MET A 437 -5.78 -2.11 -7.86
CA MET A 437 -5.38 -2.29 -9.25
C MET A 437 -6.42 -1.77 -10.25
N ALA A 438 -7.71 -1.89 -9.94
CA ALA A 438 -8.75 -1.23 -10.73
C ALA A 438 -8.62 0.30 -10.70
N THR A 439 -8.22 0.88 -9.56
CA THR A 439 -7.90 2.30 -9.43
C THR A 439 -6.72 2.73 -10.30
N VAL A 440 -5.66 1.92 -10.39
CA VAL A 440 -4.54 2.20 -11.32
C VAL A 440 -5.05 2.29 -12.77
N CYS A 441 -5.82 1.28 -13.21
CA CYS A 441 -6.34 1.26 -14.57
C CYS A 441 -7.30 2.43 -14.84
N ALA A 442 -8.26 2.68 -13.93
CA ALA A 442 -9.22 3.77 -14.07
C ALA A 442 -8.54 5.15 -14.02
N GLY A 443 -7.56 5.34 -13.12
CA GLY A 443 -6.80 6.57 -12.99
C GLY A 443 -5.98 6.88 -14.24
N SER A 444 -5.29 5.86 -14.78
CA SER A 444 -4.55 5.95 -16.05
C SER A 444 -5.46 6.36 -17.21
N LEU A 445 -6.65 5.77 -17.34
CA LEU A 445 -7.64 6.17 -18.35
C LEU A 445 -8.18 7.58 -18.12
N ALA A 446 -8.49 7.95 -16.87
CA ALA A 446 -8.99 9.29 -16.54
C ALA A 446 -7.95 10.39 -16.83
N LEU A 447 -6.65 10.11 -16.66
CA LEU A 447 -5.56 11.02 -16.99
C LEU A 447 -5.41 11.19 -18.51
N PHE A 448 -5.48 10.09 -19.27
CA PHE A 448 -5.53 10.16 -20.73
C PHE A 448 -6.73 10.98 -21.21
N ASP A 449 -7.90 10.76 -20.61
CA ASP A 449 -9.14 11.48 -20.89
C ASP A 449 -9.07 12.96 -20.51
N ALA A 450 -8.33 13.32 -19.46
CA ALA A 450 -8.08 14.72 -19.09
C ALA A 450 -7.08 15.44 -20.00
N GLY A 451 -6.47 14.75 -20.97
CA GLY A 451 -5.44 15.31 -21.85
C GLY A 451 -4.08 15.47 -21.18
N VAL A 452 -3.81 14.72 -20.11
CA VAL A 452 -2.45 14.65 -19.53
C VAL A 452 -1.56 13.92 -20.53
N PRO A 453 -0.41 14.49 -20.96
CA PRO A 453 0.45 13.92 -22.00
C PRO A 453 1.30 12.75 -21.48
N MET A 454 0.66 11.78 -20.83
CA MET A 454 1.29 10.53 -20.45
C MET A 454 1.63 9.71 -21.69
N LYS A 455 2.88 9.26 -21.80
CA LYS A 455 3.35 8.49 -22.98
C LYS A 455 2.74 7.09 -23.04
N LYS A 456 2.35 6.52 -21.91
CA LYS A 456 1.92 5.12 -21.79
C LYS A 456 0.81 4.99 -20.76
N HIS A 457 -0.08 4.03 -20.96
CA HIS A 457 -0.97 3.59 -19.89
C HIS A 457 -0.19 2.80 -18.85
N VAL A 458 -0.62 2.94 -17.59
CA VAL A 458 -0.27 2.02 -16.50
C VAL A 458 -1.48 1.14 -16.19
N ALA A 459 -1.27 -0.16 -16.05
CA ALA A 459 -2.28 -1.10 -15.58
C ALA A 459 -1.77 -1.90 -14.38
N GLY A 460 -2.70 -2.44 -13.60
CA GLY A 460 -2.42 -3.26 -12.44
C GLY A 460 -3.14 -4.61 -12.47
N ILE A 461 -2.49 -5.63 -11.92
CA ILE A 461 -3.10 -6.94 -11.68
C ILE A 461 -2.82 -7.40 -10.25
N ALA A 462 -3.78 -8.11 -9.68
CA ALA A 462 -3.60 -8.80 -8.41
C ALA A 462 -3.52 -10.29 -8.65
N MET A 463 -2.61 -10.89 -7.94
CA MET A 463 -2.14 -12.24 -8.14
C MET A 463 -2.16 -12.96 -6.79
N GLY A 464 -2.33 -14.27 -6.84
CA GLY A 464 -2.25 -15.13 -5.66
C GLY A 464 -1.39 -16.34 -5.92
N LEU A 465 -0.95 -16.98 -4.85
CA LEU A 465 -0.28 -18.28 -4.88
C LEU A 465 -0.95 -19.19 -3.87
N ILE A 466 -1.18 -20.43 -4.25
CA ILE A 466 -1.53 -21.51 -3.33
C ILE A 466 -0.46 -22.59 -3.46
N MET A 467 0.06 -23.06 -2.33
CA MET A 467 1.17 -23.99 -2.23
C MET A 467 0.88 -25.08 -1.19
N GLU A 468 1.23 -26.33 -1.50
CA GLU A 468 1.17 -27.47 -0.59
C GLU A 468 2.34 -28.41 -0.87
N GLY A 469 3.32 -28.42 0.04
CA GLY A 469 4.63 -29.02 -0.23
C GLY A 469 5.27 -28.34 -1.45
N ASP A 470 5.74 -29.14 -2.40
CA ASP A 470 6.38 -28.65 -3.63
C ASP A 470 5.39 -28.27 -4.74
N LYS A 471 4.09 -28.52 -4.55
CA LYS A 471 3.06 -28.18 -5.55
C LYS A 471 2.58 -26.76 -5.32
N TYR A 472 2.56 -25.95 -6.37
CA TYR A 472 2.01 -24.60 -6.34
C TYR A 472 1.14 -24.29 -7.56
N VAL A 473 0.22 -23.34 -7.38
CA VAL A 473 -0.61 -22.77 -8.45
C VAL A 473 -0.63 -21.26 -8.29
N ILE A 474 -0.23 -20.53 -9.34
CA ILE A 474 -0.30 -19.08 -9.41
C ILE A 474 -1.66 -18.67 -10.01
N LEU A 475 -2.38 -17.80 -9.30
CA LEU A 475 -3.69 -17.30 -9.67
C LEU A 475 -3.60 -15.87 -10.21
N SER A 476 -4.07 -15.65 -11.43
CA SER A 476 -4.24 -14.32 -12.03
C SER A 476 -5.58 -13.71 -11.65
N ASP A 477 -5.60 -12.41 -11.39
CA ASP A 477 -6.82 -11.64 -11.10
C ASP A 477 -7.66 -12.28 -9.98
N ILE A 478 -7.06 -12.34 -8.78
CA ILE A 478 -7.66 -13.00 -7.61
C ILE A 478 -8.96 -12.32 -7.15
N LEU A 479 -9.88 -13.17 -6.69
CA LEU A 479 -11.10 -12.77 -6.00
C LEU A 479 -10.80 -12.44 -4.53
N GLY A 480 -11.71 -11.70 -3.89
CA GLY A 480 -11.59 -11.41 -2.46
C GLY A 480 -11.60 -12.65 -1.57
N ASP A 481 -12.24 -13.74 -2.01
CA ASP A 481 -12.21 -15.00 -1.27
C ASP A 481 -10.88 -15.73 -1.48
N GLU A 482 -10.25 -15.62 -2.65
CA GLU A 482 -8.95 -16.26 -2.94
C GLU A 482 -7.78 -15.56 -2.22
N ASP A 483 -7.86 -14.24 -2.02
CA ASP A 483 -6.92 -13.43 -1.23
C ASP A 483 -6.78 -13.93 0.22
N GLN A 484 -7.89 -14.32 0.83
CA GLN A 484 -7.91 -14.86 2.18
C GLN A 484 -7.25 -16.23 2.27
N LEU A 485 -7.24 -16.98 1.17
CA LEU A 485 -6.83 -18.37 1.08
C LEU A 485 -5.42 -18.56 0.57
N GLY A 486 -4.94 -17.59 -0.20
CA GLY A 486 -3.61 -17.58 -0.78
C GLY A 486 -2.52 -17.51 0.27
N ASP A 487 -1.45 -18.25 -0.01
CA ASP A 487 -0.19 -18.26 0.70
C ASP A 487 0.68 -17.05 0.38
N MET A 488 0.44 -16.44 -0.78
CA MET A 488 0.95 -15.14 -1.14
C MET A 488 -0.14 -14.40 -1.90
N ASP A 489 -0.35 -13.12 -1.56
CA ASP A 489 -1.09 -12.18 -2.38
C ASP A 489 -0.13 -11.07 -2.81
N PHE A 490 -0.13 -10.76 -4.10
CA PHE A 490 0.69 -9.67 -4.60
C PHE A 490 0.01 -8.89 -5.71
N LYS A 491 0.39 -7.62 -5.79
CA LYS A 491 -0.18 -6.62 -6.67
C LYS A 491 0.98 -6.05 -7.46
N VAL A 492 0.88 -6.12 -8.78
CA VAL A 492 1.90 -5.63 -9.70
C VAL A 492 1.24 -4.64 -10.64
N ALA A 493 1.79 -3.44 -10.71
CA ALA A 493 1.41 -2.42 -11.66
C ALA A 493 2.61 -1.99 -12.50
N GLY A 494 2.34 -1.53 -13.70
CA GLY A 494 3.37 -1.15 -14.65
C GLY A 494 2.83 -0.85 -16.03
N THR A 495 3.76 -0.58 -16.93
CA THR A 495 3.49 -0.36 -18.35
C THR A 495 3.80 -1.63 -19.13
N ARG A 496 3.87 -1.49 -20.47
CA ARG A 496 4.37 -2.53 -21.37
C ARG A 496 5.88 -2.78 -21.20
N ASP A 497 6.63 -1.80 -20.69
CA ASP A 497 8.09 -1.80 -20.66
C ASP A 497 8.66 -2.24 -19.31
N GLY A 498 7.88 -2.15 -18.23
CA GLY A 498 8.30 -2.67 -16.94
C GLY A 498 7.33 -2.38 -15.81
N ILE A 499 7.77 -2.74 -14.61
CA ILE A 499 7.08 -2.55 -13.34
C ILE A 499 7.22 -1.10 -12.89
N THR A 500 6.12 -0.52 -12.39
CA THR A 500 6.13 0.77 -11.71
C THR A 500 5.82 0.67 -10.21
N SER A 501 5.05 -0.33 -9.79
CA SER A 501 4.72 -0.52 -8.37
C SER A 501 4.42 -1.98 -8.04
N VAL A 502 4.88 -2.41 -6.87
CA VAL A 502 4.66 -3.75 -6.34
C VAL A 502 4.26 -3.68 -4.88
N GLN A 503 3.38 -4.57 -4.49
CA GLN A 503 3.06 -4.87 -3.10
C GLN A 503 2.86 -6.38 -2.97
N MET A 504 3.60 -7.04 -2.10
CA MET A 504 3.49 -8.47 -1.83
C MET A 504 3.29 -8.70 -0.33
N ASP A 505 2.35 -9.58 0.02
CA ASP A 505 2.14 -10.13 1.35
C ASP A 505 2.26 -11.66 1.23
N ILE A 506 3.17 -12.25 1.99
CA ILE A 506 3.54 -13.67 1.92
C ILE A 506 3.34 -14.28 3.30
N LYS A 507 2.54 -15.34 3.35
CA LYS A 507 2.14 -16.05 4.57
C LYS A 507 2.86 -17.40 4.74
N VAL A 508 3.56 -17.88 3.70
CA VAL A 508 4.31 -19.13 3.72
C VAL A 508 5.81 -18.91 3.86
N LYS A 509 6.49 -19.89 4.44
CA LYS A 509 7.95 -19.92 4.55
C LYS A 509 8.55 -20.56 3.28
N GLY A 510 9.74 -20.10 2.87
CA GLY A 510 10.51 -20.75 1.80
C GLY A 510 9.89 -20.63 0.40
N LEU A 511 9.63 -19.41 -0.06
CA LEU A 511 9.27 -19.18 -1.46
C LEU A 511 10.54 -19.14 -2.31
N ASP A 512 10.70 -20.11 -3.21
CA ASP A 512 11.88 -20.18 -4.08
C ASP A 512 11.94 -19.01 -5.09
N LYS A 513 13.17 -18.65 -5.48
CA LYS A 513 13.42 -17.60 -6.48
C LYS A 513 12.71 -17.85 -7.80
N GLU A 514 12.70 -19.10 -8.25
CA GLU A 514 12.03 -19.48 -9.49
C GLU A 514 10.50 -19.33 -9.38
N VAL A 515 9.89 -19.69 -8.24
CA VAL A 515 8.44 -19.52 -8.04
C VAL A 515 8.07 -18.02 -8.04
N MET A 516 8.89 -17.18 -7.41
CA MET A 516 8.70 -15.72 -7.45
C MET A 516 8.81 -15.18 -8.87
N LYS A 517 9.80 -15.64 -9.65
CA LYS A 517 9.99 -15.25 -11.04
C LYS A 517 8.80 -15.66 -11.90
N ASP A 518 8.34 -16.90 -11.79
CA ASP A 518 7.13 -17.39 -12.48
C ASP A 518 5.90 -16.54 -12.14
N ALA A 519 5.73 -16.19 -10.87
CA ALA A 519 4.62 -15.38 -10.40
C ALA A 519 4.63 -13.98 -11.02
N LEU A 520 5.79 -13.32 -11.05
CA LEU A 520 5.97 -12.02 -11.70
C LEU A 520 5.79 -12.09 -13.23
N MET A 521 6.25 -13.16 -13.86
CA MET A 521 6.06 -13.37 -15.30
C MET A 521 4.59 -13.59 -15.67
N GLN A 522 3.84 -14.38 -14.89
CA GLN A 522 2.40 -14.53 -15.08
C GLN A 522 1.66 -13.20 -14.80
N ALA A 523 2.13 -12.41 -13.83
CA ALA A 523 1.60 -11.07 -13.59
C ALA A 523 1.83 -10.14 -14.78
N ARG A 524 3.00 -10.23 -15.44
CA ARG A 524 3.30 -9.51 -16.68
C ARG A 524 2.33 -9.88 -17.80
N GLU A 525 2.12 -11.18 -18.04
CA GLU A 525 1.14 -11.65 -19.03
C GLU A 525 -0.24 -11.00 -18.81
N GLY A 526 -0.71 -11.02 -17.56
CA GLY A 526 -2.01 -10.46 -17.24
C GLY A 526 -2.08 -8.93 -17.27
N ARG A 527 -1.00 -8.25 -16.87
CA ARG A 527 -0.86 -6.79 -16.99
C ARG A 527 -0.94 -6.35 -18.45
N LEU A 528 -0.24 -7.05 -19.35
CA LEU A 528 -0.25 -6.77 -20.79
C LEU A 528 -1.64 -6.99 -21.40
N TYR A 529 -2.34 -8.06 -21.01
CA TYR A 529 -3.73 -8.28 -21.43
C TYR A 529 -4.66 -7.13 -21.04
N ILE A 530 -4.54 -6.63 -19.80
CA ILE A 530 -5.35 -5.49 -19.32
C ILE A 530 -5.00 -4.20 -20.09
N LEU A 531 -3.70 -3.94 -20.30
CA LEU A 531 -3.24 -2.81 -21.10
C LEU A 531 -3.80 -2.84 -22.52
N GLU A 532 -3.83 -4.02 -23.16
CA GLU A 532 -4.40 -4.17 -24.50
C GLU A 532 -5.87 -3.73 -24.53
N LYS A 533 -6.68 -4.14 -23.53
CA LYS A 533 -8.08 -3.70 -23.39
C LYS A 533 -8.21 -2.19 -23.18
N MET A 534 -7.29 -1.59 -22.42
CA MET A 534 -7.27 -0.14 -22.22
C MET A 534 -6.94 0.61 -23.52
N TYR A 535 -5.90 0.19 -24.23
CA TYR A 535 -5.50 0.78 -25.51
C TYR A 535 -6.55 0.60 -26.61
N GLN A 536 -7.34 -0.47 -26.60
CA GLN A 536 -8.47 -0.65 -27.52
C GLN A 536 -9.54 0.43 -27.36
N VAL A 537 -9.72 0.97 -26.14
CA VAL A 537 -10.73 2.00 -25.85
C VAL A 537 -10.14 3.40 -25.94
N MET A 538 -8.91 3.59 -25.45
CA MET A 538 -8.23 4.89 -25.49
C MET A 538 -6.76 4.73 -25.91
N PRO A 539 -6.47 4.77 -27.23
CA PRO A 539 -5.12 4.53 -27.72
C PRO A 539 -4.08 5.59 -27.30
N GLU A 540 -4.51 6.84 -27.21
CA GLU A 540 -3.69 8.02 -26.94
C GLU A 540 -4.42 9.00 -26.00
N PRO A 541 -3.70 9.84 -25.24
CA PRO A 541 -4.32 10.92 -24.48
C PRO A 541 -5.07 11.90 -25.39
N ARG A 542 -6.08 12.60 -24.84
CA ARG A 542 -6.71 13.70 -25.57
C ARG A 542 -5.68 14.78 -25.89
N LYS A 543 -5.77 15.36 -27.10
CA LYS A 543 -4.85 16.40 -27.58
C LYS A 543 -4.98 17.73 -26.83
N GLU A 544 -6.16 17.98 -26.29
CA GLU A 544 -6.48 19.19 -25.54
C GLU A 544 -7.01 18.79 -24.17
N VAL A 545 -6.68 19.60 -23.16
CA VAL A 545 -7.28 19.49 -21.84
C VAL A 545 -8.77 19.85 -21.89
N SER A 546 -9.53 19.41 -20.90
CA SER A 546 -10.97 19.71 -20.79
C SER A 546 -11.27 21.20 -20.92
N PRO A 547 -12.39 21.60 -21.57
CA PRO A 547 -12.81 23.00 -21.60
C PRO A 547 -13.15 23.57 -20.22
N TYR A 548 -13.34 22.72 -19.20
CA TYR A 548 -13.56 23.13 -17.82
C TYR A 548 -12.26 23.23 -17.00
N ALA A 549 -11.15 22.72 -17.54
CA ALA A 549 -9.85 22.84 -16.91
C ALA A 549 -9.34 24.29 -16.98
N PRO A 550 -8.60 24.76 -15.96
CA PRO A 550 -7.86 26.00 -16.11
C PRO A 550 -6.92 25.90 -17.30
N LYS A 551 -6.73 27.00 -18.01
CA LYS A 551 -5.69 27.14 -19.04
C LYS A 551 -4.48 27.75 -18.37
N ILE A 552 -3.33 27.15 -18.59
CA ILE A 552 -2.05 27.63 -18.05
C ILE A 552 -1.11 27.92 -19.21
N GLU A 553 -0.49 29.09 -19.18
CA GLU A 553 0.63 29.41 -20.06
C GLU A 553 1.84 29.83 -19.23
N ILE A 554 3.00 29.24 -19.53
CA ILE A 554 4.27 29.65 -18.92
C ILE A 554 5.01 30.55 -19.89
N ILE A 555 5.44 31.70 -19.39
CA ILE A 555 6.36 32.61 -20.09
C ILE A 555 7.64 32.78 -19.28
N THR A 556 8.73 33.09 -19.97
CA THR A 556 10.01 33.43 -19.32
C THR A 556 10.25 34.93 -19.44
N ILE A 557 10.62 35.56 -18.34
CA ILE A 557 11.05 36.95 -18.25
C ILE A 557 12.46 37.02 -17.65
N PRO A 558 13.22 38.10 -17.87
CA PRO A 558 14.46 38.33 -17.13
C PRO A 558 14.20 38.38 -15.61
N GLU A 559 15.06 37.74 -14.82
CA GLU A 559 14.88 37.63 -13.36
C GLU A 559 14.74 39.00 -12.67
N GLU A 560 15.46 40.00 -13.14
CA GLU A 560 15.41 41.37 -12.62
C GLU A 560 14.04 42.05 -12.82
N LYS A 561 13.21 41.52 -13.73
CA LYS A 561 11.85 42.01 -14.00
C LYS A 561 10.78 41.32 -13.16
N ALA A 562 11.10 40.25 -12.43
CA ALA A 562 10.15 39.55 -11.55
C ALA A 562 9.43 40.50 -10.58
N LEU A 563 10.19 41.38 -9.91
CA LEU A 563 9.63 42.36 -8.97
C LEU A 563 8.72 43.39 -9.64
N VAL A 564 8.97 43.72 -10.91
CA VAL A 564 8.14 44.64 -11.70
C VAL A 564 6.80 43.99 -12.04
N VAL A 565 6.82 42.70 -12.41
CA VAL A 565 5.60 41.92 -12.68
C VAL A 565 4.76 41.74 -11.42
N ILE A 566 5.38 41.50 -10.27
CA ILE A 566 4.69 41.41 -8.97
C ILE A 566 4.11 42.77 -8.57
N GLY A 567 4.90 43.83 -8.74
CA GLY A 567 4.59 45.17 -8.29
C GLY A 567 4.69 45.33 -6.77
N PRO A 568 4.66 46.58 -6.25
CA PRO A 568 4.78 46.84 -4.82
C PRO A 568 3.64 46.19 -4.04
N GLY A 569 3.97 45.31 -3.08
CA GLY A 569 2.99 44.58 -2.26
C GLY A 569 2.11 43.59 -3.04
N GLY A 570 2.55 43.14 -4.22
CA GLY A 570 1.78 42.26 -5.10
C GLY A 570 0.63 42.98 -5.81
N LYS A 571 0.70 44.31 -5.97
CA LYS A 571 -0.39 45.10 -6.56
C LYS A 571 -0.72 44.66 -7.99
N ASN A 572 0.29 44.44 -8.83
CA ASN A 572 0.07 44.15 -10.25
C ASN A 572 -0.57 42.78 -10.44
N VAL A 573 -0.10 41.76 -9.73
CA VAL A 573 -0.70 40.40 -9.78
C VAL A 573 -2.12 40.39 -9.24
N LYS A 574 -2.41 41.16 -8.19
CA LYS A 574 -3.80 41.36 -7.70
C LYS A 574 -4.67 42.06 -8.73
N GLU A 575 -4.14 43.05 -9.44
CA GLU A 575 -4.85 43.75 -10.51
C GLU A 575 -5.13 42.83 -11.70
N PHE A 576 -4.17 42.00 -12.11
CA PHE A 576 -4.38 40.99 -13.17
C PHE A 576 -5.49 40.01 -12.79
N GLN A 577 -5.49 39.52 -11.54
CA GLN A 577 -6.54 38.65 -11.04
C GLN A 577 -7.91 39.36 -10.99
N GLN A 578 -7.98 40.60 -10.49
CA GLN A 578 -9.25 41.33 -10.34
C GLN A 578 -9.84 41.77 -11.68
N LYS A 579 -9.00 42.20 -12.62
CA LYS A 579 -9.45 42.82 -13.88
C LYS A 579 -9.63 41.81 -15.01
N TYR A 580 -8.75 40.81 -15.08
CA TYR A 580 -8.71 39.84 -16.16
C TYR A 580 -9.04 38.41 -15.71
N GLY A 581 -9.11 38.15 -14.39
CA GLY A 581 -9.30 36.79 -13.87
C GLY A 581 -8.11 35.88 -14.20
N VAL A 582 -6.90 36.45 -14.27
CA VAL A 582 -5.66 35.72 -14.56
C VAL A 582 -4.80 35.72 -13.30
N SER A 583 -4.53 34.53 -12.77
CA SER A 583 -3.56 34.37 -11.70
C SER A 583 -2.16 34.38 -12.30
N VAL A 584 -1.26 35.14 -11.69
CA VAL A 584 0.11 35.32 -12.15
C VAL A 584 1.04 34.88 -11.02
N TRP A 585 1.76 33.79 -11.26
CA TRP A 585 2.72 33.24 -10.32
C TRP A 585 4.13 33.34 -10.88
N VAL A 586 5.04 33.96 -10.14
CA VAL A 586 6.44 34.10 -10.53
C VAL A 586 7.26 33.08 -9.77
N HIS A 587 7.99 32.25 -10.50
CA HIS A 587 8.89 31.23 -9.97
C HIS A 587 10.34 31.71 -9.99
N GLU A 588 11.22 30.96 -9.33
CA GLU A 588 12.67 31.11 -9.50
C GLU A 588 13.08 30.91 -10.97
N GLY A 589 14.15 31.58 -11.40
CA GLY A 589 14.62 31.50 -12.79
C GLY A 589 13.85 32.40 -13.77
N GLY A 590 12.97 33.29 -13.30
CA GLY A 590 12.20 34.20 -14.15
C GLY A 590 11.06 33.53 -14.93
N ARG A 591 10.65 32.31 -14.56
CA ARG A 591 9.44 31.68 -15.11
C ARG A 591 8.19 32.31 -14.49
N VAL A 592 7.18 32.56 -15.31
CA VAL A 592 5.89 33.12 -14.88
C VAL A 592 4.75 32.27 -15.43
N SER A 593 3.93 31.72 -14.53
CA SER A 593 2.70 31.00 -14.89
C SER A 593 1.52 31.96 -14.92
N LEU A 594 0.76 31.93 -16.01
CA LEU A 594 -0.47 32.67 -16.22
C LEU A 594 -1.64 31.68 -16.28
N THR A 595 -2.55 31.76 -15.31
CA THR A 595 -3.65 30.79 -15.19
C THR A 595 -5.01 31.47 -15.29
N SER A 596 -5.88 31.01 -16.19
CA SER A 596 -7.26 31.50 -16.31
C SER A 596 -8.19 30.49 -17.01
N GLN A 597 -9.49 30.72 -16.94
CA GLN A 597 -10.48 29.98 -17.74
C GLN A 597 -10.54 30.47 -19.20
N SER A 598 -10.08 31.70 -19.47
CA SER A 598 -10.06 32.30 -20.82
C SER A 598 -8.63 32.39 -21.36
N LYS A 599 -8.44 31.90 -22.59
CA LYS A 599 -7.15 31.99 -23.29
C LYS A 599 -6.87 33.44 -23.71
N GLU A 600 -7.92 34.17 -24.06
CA GLU A 600 -7.89 35.56 -24.47
C GLU A 600 -7.44 36.45 -23.30
N ALA A 601 -7.90 36.17 -22.08
CA ALA A 601 -7.47 36.87 -20.88
C ALA A 601 -5.97 36.64 -20.59
N ILE A 602 -5.48 35.40 -20.76
CA ILE A 602 -4.06 35.06 -20.61
C ILE A 602 -3.21 35.84 -21.61
N GLU A 603 -3.59 35.87 -22.89
CA GLU A 603 -2.83 36.59 -23.92
C GLU A 603 -2.79 38.11 -23.67
N GLU A 604 -3.86 38.68 -23.13
CA GLU A 604 -3.88 40.11 -22.76
C GLU A 604 -2.91 40.43 -21.61
N VAL A 605 -2.91 39.62 -20.55
CA VAL A 605 -1.99 39.81 -19.41
C VAL A 605 -0.54 39.52 -19.83
N LYS A 606 -0.33 38.50 -20.64
CA LYS A 606 0.98 38.19 -21.24
C LYS A 606 1.52 39.36 -22.07
N ARG A 607 0.68 40.01 -22.87
CA ARG A 607 1.06 41.22 -23.62
C ARG A 607 1.46 42.36 -22.69
N GLN A 608 0.75 42.55 -21.58
CA GLN A 608 1.09 43.58 -20.58
C GLN A 608 2.38 43.28 -19.82
N ILE A 609 2.70 42.01 -19.57
CA ILE A 609 3.97 41.61 -18.94
C ILE A 609 5.15 41.79 -19.90
N LYS A 610 4.94 41.58 -21.20
CA LYS A 610 5.98 41.72 -22.23
C LYS A 610 6.30 43.17 -22.60
N ASN A 611 5.33 44.08 -22.45
CA ASN A 611 5.49 45.52 -22.69
C ASN A 611 6.06 46.22 -21.45
#